data_AF-U6CL67-F1
#
_entry.id   AF-U6CL67-F1
#
_cell.length_a   1.000
_cell.length_b   1.000
_cell.length_c   1.000
_cell.angle_alpha   90.00
_cell.angle_beta   90.00
_cell.angle_gamma   90.00
#
_symmetry.space_group_name_H-M   'P 1'
#
loop_
_entity.id
_entity.type
_entity.pdbx_description
1 polymer ?
#
loop_
_entity_poly.entity_id
_entity_poly.type
_entity_poly.pdbx_seq_one_letter_code
_entity_poly.pdbx_strand_id
1 'polypeptide(L)'
;TRLILHAKAQNTIMELAAEVGSVEDLELEDVLQVGYAGIRCAESGGPEPGVGCAGRGVITAINFLEEEGAYEADLDFVFYDVLGDVVCGGFAVPIRENKAQEIYIVC
;
A
#
# COMPACT_ATOMS: atom_id res chain seq x y z
N THR A 1 -6.66 -1.19 -7.29
CA THR A 1 -5.78 -1.42 -8.48
C THR A 1 -6.34 -2.32 -9.59
N ARG A 2 -7.40 -3.14 -9.36
CA ARG A 2 -7.93 -4.16 -10.29
C ARG A 2 -8.00 -3.81 -11.79
N LEU A 3 -8.54 -2.64 -12.12
CA LEU A 3 -8.70 -2.20 -13.52
C LEU A 3 -7.37 -1.81 -14.17
N ILE A 4 -6.42 -1.31 -13.39
CA ILE A 4 -5.09 -0.91 -13.85
C ILE A 4 -4.27 -2.16 -14.21
N LEU A 5 -4.39 -3.22 -13.40
CA LEU A 5 -3.61 -4.45 -13.57
C LEU A 5 -4.27 -5.48 -14.49
N HIS A 6 -5.52 -5.27 -14.90
CA HIS A 6 -6.31 -6.27 -15.63
C HIS A 6 -6.38 -7.66 -14.94
N ALA A 7 -6.23 -7.71 -13.62
CA ALA A 7 -6.20 -8.93 -12.80
C ALA A 7 -7.30 -8.89 -11.73
N LYS A 8 -7.71 -10.05 -11.17
CA LYS A 8 -8.75 -10.09 -10.13
C LYS A 8 -8.28 -9.60 -8.76
N ALA A 9 -7.07 -9.99 -8.35
CA ALA A 9 -6.44 -9.63 -7.10
C ALA A 9 -4.91 -9.76 -7.27
N GLN A 10 -4.17 -8.78 -6.76
CA GLN A 10 -2.72 -8.84 -6.59
C GLN A 10 -2.43 -9.32 -5.16
N ASN A 11 -1.34 -10.07 -4.96
CA ASN A 11 -0.88 -10.43 -3.63
C ASN A 11 -0.49 -9.19 -2.83
N THR A 12 -0.86 -9.14 -1.56
CA THR A 12 -0.58 -7.98 -0.73
C THR A 12 0.79 -8.06 -0.06
N ILE A 13 1.35 -6.91 0.33
CA ILE A 13 2.62 -6.84 1.06
C ILE A 13 2.55 -7.70 2.33
N MET A 14 1.46 -7.61 3.09
CA MET A 14 1.29 -8.39 4.33
C MET A 14 1.16 -9.89 4.08
N GLU A 15 0.55 -10.33 2.97
CA GLU A 15 0.47 -11.74 2.60
C GLU A 15 1.85 -12.28 2.19
N LEU A 16 2.54 -11.57 1.30
CA LEU A 16 3.87 -11.95 0.84
C LEU A 16 4.88 -12.00 2.00
N ALA A 17 4.83 -11.01 2.90
CA ALA A 17 5.66 -10.99 4.11
C ALA A 17 5.42 -12.22 5.00
N ALA A 18 4.17 -12.68 5.09
CA ALA A 18 3.84 -13.88 5.85
C ALA A 18 4.32 -15.18 5.18
N GLU A 19 4.43 -15.20 3.85
CA GLU A 19 4.99 -16.33 3.10
C GLU A 19 6.51 -16.43 3.21
N VAL A 20 7.21 -15.30 3.14
CA VAL A 20 8.69 -15.26 3.19
C VAL A 20 9.23 -15.25 4.62
N GLY A 21 8.48 -14.72 5.59
CA GLY A 21 8.81 -14.74 7.01
C GLY A 21 8.61 -13.37 7.68
N SER A 22 9.18 -12.32 7.10
CA SER A 22 8.98 -10.95 7.54
C SER A 22 9.00 -9.94 6.39
N VAL A 23 8.70 -8.68 6.69
CA VAL A 23 8.66 -7.60 5.69
C VAL A 23 10.08 -7.21 5.25
N GLU A 24 11.04 -7.39 6.14
CA GLU A 24 12.48 -7.14 5.90
C GLU A 24 13.10 -8.16 4.92
N ASP A 25 12.43 -9.28 4.68
CA ASP A 25 12.85 -10.32 3.73
C ASP A 25 12.21 -10.14 2.33
N LEU A 26 11.36 -9.12 2.14
CA LEU A 26 10.74 -8.82 0.85
C LEU A 26 11.61 -7.85 0.03
N GLU A 27 11.60 -8.03 -1.29
CA GLU A 27 12.15 -7.05 -2.21
C GLU A 27 11.02 -6.26 -2.90
N LEU A 28 11.35 -5.05 -3.38
CA LEU A 28 10.37 -4.18 -4.02
C LEU A 28 9.69 -4.83 -5.24
N GLU A 29 10.44 -5.66 -5.97
CA GLU A 29 9.97 -6.38 -7.16
C GLU A 29 8.94 -7.47 -6.86
N ASP A 30 8.90 -7.98 -5.62
CA ASP A 30 7.89 -8.97 -5.21
C ASP A 30 6.50 -8.35 -5.08
N VAL A 31 6.45 -7.06 -4.73
CA VAL A 31 5.21 -6.37 -4.35
C VAL A 31 4.72 -5.37 -5.40
N LEU A 32 5.62 -4.78 -6.20
CA LEU A 32 5.25 -3.81 -7.23
C LEU A 32 4.88 -4.49 -8.53
N GLN A 33 3.62 -4.31 -8.95
CA GLN A 33 3.19 -4.70 -10.29
C GLN A 33 3.01 -3.47 -11.17
N VAL A 34 3.41 -3.58 -12.43
CA VAL A 34 3.24 -2.53 -13.43
C VAL A 34 2.03 -2.86 -14.30
N GLY A 35 1.04 -1.98 -14.30
CA GLY A 35 -0.19 -2.13 -15.07
C GLY A 35 -0.29 -1.18 -16.28
N TYR A 36 -1.54 -0.81 -16.60
CA TYR A 36 -1.87 0.09 -17.69
C TYR A 36 -1.05 1.39 -17.64
N ALA A 37 -0.52 1.79 -18.79
CA ALA A 37 0.29 3.01 -18.96
C ALA A 37 1.50 3.12 -18.02
N GLY A 38 2.04 2.01 -17.53
CA GLY A 38 3.21 2.01 -16.65
C GLY A 38 2.90 2.37 -15.19
N ILE A 39 1.62 2.41 -14.80
CA ILE A 39 1.24 2.70 -13.41
C ILE A 39 1.71 1.56 -12.51
N ARG A 40 2.53 1.89 -11.53
CA ARG A 40 3.06 0.98 -10.51
C ARG A 40 2.01 0.81 -9.39
N CYS A 41 1.73 -0.43 -9.00
CA CYS A 41 0.69 -0.79 -8.04
C CYS A 41 1.27 -1.66 -6.92
N ALA A 42 0.96 -1.31 -5.67
CA ALA A 42 1.17 -2.13 -4.48
C ALA A 42 -0.13 -2.16 -3.66
N GLU A 43 -0.37 -3.26 -2.96
CA GLU A 43 -1.52 -3.43 -2.06
C GLU A 43 -0.99 -3.72 -0.66
N SER A 44 -1.39 -2.94 0.36
CA SER A 44 -0.88 -3.15 1.72
C SER A 44 -1.32 -4.51 2.26
N GLY A 45 -2.59 -4.86 2.05
CA GLY A 45 -3.24 -5.94 2.76
C GLY A 45 -3.51 -5.60 4.22
N GLY A 46 -3.96 -6.60 4.96
CA GLY A 46 -4.33 -6.46 6.36
C GLY A 46 -4.48 -7.83 7.02
N PRO A 47 -4.60 -7.85 8.37
CA PRO A 47 -4.78 -9.09 9.10
C PRO A 47 -6.14 -9.73 8.78
N GLU A 48 -6.28 -11.02 9.09
CA GLU A 48 -7.57 -11.70 9.03
C GLU A 48 -8.66 -10.92 9.80
N PRO A 49 -9.90 -10.87 9.28
CA PRO A 49 -11.00 -10.18 9.93
C PRO A 49 -11.17 -10.60 11.40
N GLY A 50 -11.08 -9.63 12.31
CA GLY A 50 -11.24 -9.85 13.75
C GLY A 50 -9.96 -10.24 14.51
N VAL A 51 -8.82 -10.38 13.83
CA VAL A 51 -7.56 -10.82 14.46
C VAL A 51 -6.58 -9.67 14.73
N GLY A 52 -6.58 -8.62 13.91
CA GLY A 52 -5.61 -7.52 14.04
C GLY A 52 -6.12 -6.14 13.65
N CYS A 53 -5.20 -5.19 13.51
CA CYS A 53 -5.48 -3.82 13.08
C CYS A 53 -5.06 -3.62 11.61
N ALA A 54 -6.03 -3.45 10.71
CA ALA A 54 -5.77 -3.13 9.31
C ALA A 54 -4.91 -1.87 9.14
N GLY A 55 -5.10 -0.87 10.00
CA GLY A 55 -4.28 0.34 10.02
C GLY A 55 -2.78 0.08 10.28
N ARG A 56 -2.42 -1.02 10.97
CA ARG A 56 -1.00 -1.40 11.13
C ARG A 56 -0.41 -1.91 9.83
N GLY A 57 -1.18 -2.65 9.03
CA GLY A 57 -0.76 -3.10 7.70
C GLY A 57 -0.47 -1.92 6.77
N VAL A 58 -1.29 -0.87 6.83
CA VAL A 58 -1.05 0.38 6.08
C VAL A 58 0.27 1.04 6.47
N ILE A 59 0.55 1.20 7.77
CA ILE A 59 1.82 1.77 8.25
C ILE A 59 3.00 0.94 7.75
N THR A 60 2.94 -0.38 7.95
CA THR A 60 4.01 -1.31 7.57
C THR A 60 4.29 -1.25 6.07
N ALA A 61 3.25 -1.24 5.24
CA ALA A 61 3.39 -1.14 3.79
C ALA A 61 4.00 0.19 3.33
N ILE A 62 3.57 1.32 3.92
CA ILE A 62 4.10 2.64 3.55
C ILE A 62 5.59 2.74 3.90
N ASN A 63 5.96 2.27 5.10
CA ASN A 63 7.36 2.29 5.54
C ASN A 63 8.23 1.40 4.67
N PHE A 64 7.78 0.19 4.37
CA PHE A 64 8.47 -0.73 3.45
C PHE A 64 8.72 -0.08 2.08
N LEU A 65 7.67 0.50 1.47
CA LEU A 65 7.80 1.17 0.17
C LEU A 65 8.76 2.37 0.21
N GLU A 66 8.86 3.06 1.35
CA GLU A 66 9.81 4.16 1.53
C GLU A 66 11.25 3.65 1.67
N GLU A 67 11.45 2.64 2.49
CA GLU A 67 12.75 2.02 2.78
C GLU A 67 13.35 1.36 1.53
N GLU A 68 12.52 0.66 0.75
CA GLU A 68 12.91 0.01 -0.50
C GLU A 68 12.97 0.96 -1.71
N GLY A 69 12.75 2.27 -1.50
CA GLY A 69 12.97 3.28 -2.53
C GLY A 69 11.91 3.33 -3.63
N ALA A 70 10.67 2.91 -3.36
CA ALA A 70 9.57 2.95 -4.33
C ALA A 70 9.23 4.38 -4.80
N TYR A 71 9.52 5.40 -3.99
CA TYR A 71 9.24 6.81 -4.26
C TYR A 71 10.38 7.49 -5.03
N GLU A 72 10.62 7.01 -6.24
CA GLU A 72 11.66 7.53 -7.13
C GLU A 72 11.36 8.98 -7.59
N ALA A 73 12.42 9.71 -7.96
CA ALA A 73 12.32 11.11 -8.38
C ALA A 73 11.62 11.32 -9.74
N ASP A 74 11.39 10.26 -10.50
CA ASP A 74 10.66 10.27 -11.78
C ASP A 74 9.14 10.08 -11.60
N LEU A 75 8.65 9.82 -10.39
CA LEU A 75 7.23 9.78 -10.10
C LEU A 75 6.64 11.19 -10.03
N ASP A 76 5.69 11.46 -10.92
CA ASP A 76 4.92 12.71 -10.89
C ASP A 76 3.87 12.71 -9.76
N PHE A 77 3.27 11.55 -9.47
CA PHE A 77 2.16 11.42 -8.52
C PHE A 77 2.19 10.07 -7.79
N VAL A 78 1.77 10.09 -6.51
CA VAL A 78 1.49 8.91 -5.70
C VAL A 78 0.06 9.01 -5.20
N PHE A 79 -0.73 7.96 -5.42
CA PHE A 79 -2.11 7.88 -4.96
C PHE A 79 -2.24 6.83 -3.86
N TYR A 80 -2.81 7.24 -2.73
CA TYR A 80 -3.20 6.34 -1.64
C TYR A 80 -4.72 6.13 -1.69
N ASP A 81 -5.16 4.93 -2.06
CA ASP A 81 -6.57 4.52 -2.02
C ASP A 81 -6.91 4.02 -0.60
N VAL A 82 -7.49 4.90 0.22
CA VAL A 82 -7.67 4.67 1.67
C VAL A 82 -9.15 4.46 2.00
N LEU A 83 -9.43 3.47 2.85
CA LEU A 83 -10.77 3.19 3.36
C LEU A 83 -11.33 4.37 4.18
N GLY A 84 -12.49 4.89 3.77
CA GLY A 84 -13.14 6.04 4.41
C GLY A 84 -14.12 5.71 5.55
N ASP A 85 -14.53 4.45 5.72
CA ASP A 85 -15.58 4.08 6.68
C ASP A 85 -15.13 4.18 8.13
N VAL A 86 -13.83 3.98 8.40
CA VAL A 86 -13.25 3.99 9.74
C VAL A 86 -11.90 4.71 9.69
N VAL A 87 -11.80 5.85 10.37
CA VAL A 87 -10.55 6.62 10.47
C VAL A 87 -9.88 6.32 11.81
N CYS A 88 -9.15 5.19 11.88
CA CYS A 88 -8.28 4.88 13.02
C CYS A 88 -6.87 5.46 12.79
N GLY A 89 -6.03 5.44 13.84
CA GLY A 89 -4.69 6.02 13.78
C GLY A 89 -3.80 5.48 12.66
N GLY A 90 -4.04 4.26 12.17
CA GLY A 90 -3.29 3.69 11.05
C GLY A 90 -3.77 4.14 9.66
N PHE A 91 -5.08 4.29 9.46
CA PHE A 91 -5.62 4.81 8.19
C PHE A 91 -5.34 6.30 7.99
N ALA A 92 -5.13 7.04 9.08
CA ALA A 92 -4.75 8.46 9.03
C ALA A 92 -3.25 8.69 8.75
N VAL A 93 -2.43 7.65 8.66
CA VAL A 93 -0.96 7.76 8.50
C VAL A 93 -0.54 8.56 7.26
N PRO A 94 -1.14 8.35 6.06
CA PRO A 94 -0.78 9.17 4.90
C PRO A 94 -0.89 10.68 5.17
N ILE A 95 -1.91 11.10 5.93
CA ILE A 95 -2.13 12.50 6.28
C ILE A 95 -1.23 12.93 7.45
N ARG A 96 -1.19 12.12 8.52
CA ARG A 96 -0.50 12.46 9.78
C ARG A 96 1.01 12.55 9.61
N GLU A 97 1.57 11.71 8.75
CA GLU A 97 3.01 11.67 8.47
C GLU A 97 3.37 12.44 7.20
N ASN A 98 2.44 13.28 6.72
CA ASN A 98 2.64 14.19 5.61
C ASN A 98 3.10 13.48 4.32
N LYS A 99 2.64 12.25 4.10
CA LYS A 99 2.86 11.46 2.87
C LYS A 99 1.88 11.86 1.76
N ALA A 100 0.70 12.35 2.14
CA ALA A 100 -0.31 12.89 1.25
C ALA A 100 -0.70 14.31 1.69
N GLN A 101 -0.43 15.29 0.82
CA GLN A 101 -0.71 16.71 1.05
C GLN A 101 -2.02 17.16 0.40
N GLU A 102 -2.48 16.43 -0.62
CA GLU A 102 -3.74 16.68 -1.32
C GLU A 102 -4.72 15.54 -1.03
N ILE A 103 -5.91 15.88 -0.54
CA ILE A 103 -6.94 14.92 -0.14
C ILE A 103 -8.18 15.15 -0.99
N TYR A 104 -8.60 14.11 -1.71
CA TYR A 104 -9.81 14.10 -2.53
C TYR A 104 -10.80 13.08 -1.95
N ILE A 105 -12.04 13.51 -1.68
CA ILE A 105 -13.09 12.64 -1.13
C ILE A 105 -14.08 12.32 -2.24
N VAL A 106 -14.32 11.02 -2.49
CA VAL A 106 -15.32 10.53 -3.43
C VAL A 106 -16.66 10.37 -2.69
N CYS A 107 -17.74 10.93 -3.24
CA CYS A 107 -19.09 10.92 -2.65
C CYS A 107 -20.20 10.67 -3.69
#